data_AF-A0A2M7A951-F1
#
_entry.id   AF-A0A2M7A951-F1
#
_cell.length_a   1.000
_cell.length_b   1.000
_cell.length_c   1.000
_cell.angle_alpha   90.00
_cell.angle_beta   90.00
_cell.angle_gamma   90.00
#
_symmetry.space_group_name_H-M   'P 1'
#
loop_
_entity.id
_entity.type
_entity.pdbx_description
1 polymer ?
#
loop_
_entity_poly.entity_id
_entity_poly.type
_entity_poly.pdbx_seq_one_letter_code
_entity_poly.pdbx_strand_id
1 'polypeptide(L)'
;MTKRLIIFVVIVVSLFLMQTKVGTSAGSERIENVRFEQRGNLVYIFYDLIGDEKEYKVSLRLSSDGGRSFPAKDAAGKDIILKSLSGDIGEGITPRRDKEIVWDALKDVESLSGDNFVFEVVTPKTEVRRPKPEVRREKRGMVYIPAGEFIMGSNDYDNDEKPEHKVHLSAYYIDKYEVTNSQYKECVSAGKCKKPYDTKY
;
A
#
# COMPACT_ATOMS: atom_id res chain seq x y z
N MET A 1 23.28 -19.45 12.05
CA MET A 1 22.05 -19.14 11.30
C MET A 1 22.40 -18.19 10.17
N THR A 2 22.00 -18.46 8.94
CA THR A 2 22.36 -17.66 7.74
C THR A 2 21.34 -16.54 7.56
N LYS A 3 21.77 -15.27 7.59
CA LYS A 3 20.89 -14.12 7.32
C LYS A 3 20.38 -14.16 5.88
N ARG A 4 19.10 -13.88 5.65
CA ARG A 4 18.49 -13.92 4.31
C ARG A 4 17.45 -12.80 4.14
N LEU A 5 17.53 -12.10 3.02
CA LEU A 5 16.55 -11.09 2.62
C LEU A 5 15.87 -11.53 1.33
N ILE A 6 14.56 -11.76 1.38
CA ILE A 6 13.75 -12.11 0.21
C ILE A 6 12.48 -11.27 0.21
N ILE A 7 12.49 -10.18 -0.55
CA ILE A 7 11.30 -9.37 -0.77
C ILE A 7 10.78 -9.71 -2.17
N PHE A 8 9.61 -10.36 -2.24
CA PHE A 8 8.93 -10.53 -3.51
C PHE A 8 8.25 -9.22 -3.86
N VAL A 9 8.76 -8.54 -4.89
CA VAL A 9 8.13 -7.33 -5.43
C VAL A 9 6.93 -7.78 -6.26
N VAL A 10 5.73 -7.66 -5.69
CA VAL A 10 4.52 -7.66 -6.51
C VAL A 10 4.40 -6.27 -7.11
N ILE A 11 4.63 -6.14 -8.42
CA ILE A 11 4.35 -4.90 -9.15
C ILE A 11 2.83 -4.73 -9.15
N VAL A 12 2.30 -4.08 -8.12
CA VAL A 12 0.95 -3.51 -8.21
C VAL A 12 1.09 -2.25 -9.05
N VAL A 13 0.67 -2.31 -10.31
CA VAL A 13 0.53 -1.12 -11.17
C VAL A 13 -0.59 -0.26 -10.58
N SER A 14 -0.29 0.45 -9.50
CA SER A 14 -1.20 1.45 -8.92
C SER A 14 -1.09 2.71 -9.77
N LEU A 15 -1.99 2.84 -10.73
CA LEU A 15 -2.17 4.06 -11.51
C LEU A 15 -2.70 5.17 -10.57
N PHE A 16 -1.79 5.94 -9.97
CA PHE A 16 -2.15 7.04 -9.09
C PHE A 16 -2.57 8.24 -9.94
N LEU A 17 -3.86 8.32 -10.30
CA LEU A 17 -4.42 9.51 -10.95
C LEU A 17 -4.42 10.66 -9.94
N MET A 18 -3.62 11.70 -10.24
CA MET A 18 -3.65 12.98 -9.53
C MET A 18 -5.07 13.57 -9.58
N GLN A 19 -5.71 13.68 -8.41
CA GLN A 19 -6.92 14.49 -8.28
C GLN A 19 -6.54 15.96 -8.12
N THR A 20 -6.92 16.80 -9.08
CA THR A 20 -7.01 18.25 -8.89
C THR A 20 -8.28 18.55 -8.11
N LYS A 21 -8.20 18.58 -6.78
CA LYS A 21 -9.24 19.23 -5.97
C LYS A 21 -8.94 20.72 -5.90
N VAL A 22 -9.77 21.50 -6.59
CA VAL A 22 -9.92 22.93 -6.29
C VAL A 22 -10.69 23.03 -4.97
N GLY A 23 -10.00 23.45 -3.92
CA GLY A 23 -10.53 23.59 -2.57
C GLY A 23 -9.47 24.18 -1.65
N THR A 24 -9.64 25.47 -1.38
CA THR A 24 -9.06 26.36 -0.36
C THR A 24 -7.88 25.85 0.48
N SER A 25 -6.81 26.66 0.49
CA SER A 25 -5.43 26.39 0.91
C SER A 25 -5.23 25.59 2.20
N ALA A 26 -4.52 24.47 2.08
CA ALA A 26 -3.73 23.87 3.15
C ALA A 26 -2.57 23.05 2.54
N GLY A 27 -1.43 23.72 2.29
CA GLY A 27 -0.11 23.15 1.93
C GLY A 27 -0.03 22.28 0.68
N SER A 28 0.86 22.62 -0.26
CA SER A 28 1.06 21.85 -1.51
C SER A 28 1.85 20.54 -1.35
N GLU A 29 2.13 20.12 -0.11
CA GLU A 29 2.98 18.98 0.20
C GLU A 29 2.35 17.62 -0.13
N ARG A 30 3.08 16.80 -0.90
CA ARG A 30 2.68 15.45 -1.33
C ARG A 30 3.89 14.54 -1.49
N ILE A 31 3.73 13.28 -1.07
CA ILE A 31 4.62 12.16 -1.38
C ILE A 31 3.93 11.30 -2.44
N GLU A 32 4.61 11.04 -3.54
CA GLU A 32 4.05 10.30 -4.69
C GLU A 32 5.04 9.30 -5.26
N ASN A 33 4.55 8.41 -6.14
CA ASN A 33 5.35 7.47 -6.93
C ASN A 33 6.34 6.64 -6.09
N VAL A 34 5.92 6.28 -4.86
CA VAL A 34 6.71 5.46 -3.96
C VAL A 34 6.84 4.06 -4.55
N ARG A 35 8.07 3.67 -4.84
CA ARG A 35 8.44 2.37 -5.42
C ARG A 35 9.72 1.90 -4.77
N PHE A 36 10.02 0.61 -4.86
CA PHE A 36 11.26 0.09 -4.28
C PHE A 36 11.84 -1.07 -5.09
N GLU A 37 13.14 -1.26 -4.95
CA GLU A 37 13.90 -2.35 -5.57
C GLU A 37 14.83 -2.98 -4.54
N GLN A 38 14.95 -4.30 -4.54
CA GLN A 38 15.94 -5.01 -3.74
C GLN A 38 17.16 -5.35 -4.60
N ARG A 39 18.36 -5.01 -4.11
CA ARG A 39 19.65 -5.43 -4.70
C ARG A 39 20.52 -6.03 -3.60
N GLY A 40 20.56 -7.36 -3.53
CA GLY A 40 21.25 -8.06 -2.44
C GLY A 40 20.60 -7.78 -1.09
N ASN A 41 21.36 -7.24 -0.13
CA ASN A 41 20.88 -6.82 1.19
C ASN A 41 20.31 -5.39 1.24
N LEU A 42 20.47 -4.63 0.15
CA LEU A 42 20.03 -3.25 0.07
C LEU A 42 18.63 -3.17 -0.52
N VAL A 43 17.79 -2.34 0.08
CA VAL A 43 16.49 -1.93 -0.46
C VAL A 43 16.58 -0.46 -0.84
N TYR A 44 16.32 -0.16 -2.10
CA TYR A 44 16.28 1.18 -2.66
C TYR A 44 14.82 1.60 -2.73
N ILE A 45 14.44 2.71 -2.11
CA ILE A 45 13.09 3.25 -2.09
C ILE A 45 13.13 4.60 -2.82
N PHE A 46 12.38 4.69 -3.91
CA PHE A 46 12.27 5.90 -4.70
C PHE A 46 10.94 6.58 -4.47
N TYR A 47 10.92 7.91 -4.44
CA TYR A 47 9.70 8.70 -4.25
C TYR A 47 9.82 10.10 -4.85
N ASP A 48 8.67 10.73 -5.09
CA ASP A 48 8.59 12.15 -5.43
C ASP A 48 8.18 12.94 -4.20
N LEU A 49 8.96 13.98 -3.87
CA LEU A 49 8.59 14.98 -2.86
C LEU A 49 8.16 16.26 -3.57
N ILE A 50 6.89 16.60 -3.45
CA ILE A 50 6.31 17.83 -3.97
C ILE A 50 5.92 18.68 -2.77
N GLY A 51 6.19 19.98 -2.82
CA GLY A 51 5.82 20.91 -1.76
C GLY A 51 6.37 22.31 -2.00
N ASP A 52 5.91 23.26 -1.19
CA ASP A 52 6.22 24.69 -1.27
C ASP A 52 7.28 25.14 -0.25
N GLU A 53 7.45 24.39 0.84
CA GLU A 53 8.53 24.64 1.78
C GLU A 53 9.90 24.33 1.19
N LYS A 54 10.92 25.01 1.71
CA LYS A 54 12.30 24.87 1.26
C LYS A 54 12.85 23.47 1.53
N GLU A 55 12.57 22.94 2.72
CA GLU A 55 13.16 21.70 3.24
C GLU A 55 12.12 20.98 4.11
N TYR A 56 12.15 19.64 4.08
CA TYR A 56 11.25 18.76 4.81
C TYR A 56 12.04 17.78 5.66
N LYS A 57 11.42 17.34 6.75
CA LYS A 57 11.83 16.13 7.46
C LYS A 57 11.18 14.92 6.80
N VAL A 58 11.98 13.98 6.31
CA VAL A 58 11.54 12.72 5.72
C VAL A 58 11.84 11.57 6.67
N SER A 59 10.86 10.70 6.86
CA SER A 59 10.93 9.48 7.66
C SER A 59 10.43 8.29 6.84
N LEU A 60 10.93 7.09 7.12
CA LEU A 60 10.50 5.87 6.44
C LEU A 60 9.81 4.94 7.45
N ARG A 61 8.70 4.33 7.04
CA ARG A 61 8.03 3.26 7.78
C ARG A 61 7.91 2.02 6.91
N LEU A 62 8.04 0.86 7.54
CA LEU A 62 7.89 -0.44 6.91
C LEU A 62 6.65 -1.13 7.44
N SER A 63 5.87 -1.72 6.54
CA SER A 63 4.83 -2.70 6.83
C SER A 63 5.17 -4.01 6.12
N SER A 64 4.85 -5.14 6.75
CA SER A 64 4.99 -6.48 6.18
C SER A 64 3.65 -7.16 5.90
N ASP A 65 2.54 -6.43 6.03
CA ASP A 65 1.17 -6.93 5.92
C ASP A 65 0.32 -6.17 4.88
N GLY A 66 0.98 -5.58 3.88
CA GLY A 66 0.33 -4.82 2.81
C GLY A 66 -0.12 -3.43 3.23
N GLY A 67 0.55 -2.83 4.22
CA GLY A 67 0.26 -1.49 4.73
C GLY A 67 -0.84 -1.44 5.79
N ARG A 68 -1.26 -2.58 6.35
CA ARG A 68 -2.32 -2.62 7.38
C ARG A 68 -1.80 -2.16 8.73
N SER A 69 -0.57 -2.53 9.07
CA SER A 69 0.08 -2.14 10.31
C SER A 69 1.50 -1.63 10.09
N PHE A 70 1.88 -0.69 10.94
CA PHE A 70 3.23 -0.13 11.05
C PHE A 70 3.58 0.00 12.55
N PRO A 71 4.82 -0.27 12.97
CA PRO A 71 5.91 -0.83 12.16
C PRO A 71 5.70 -2.33 11.88
N ALA A 72 6.35 -2.83 10.83
CA ALA A 72 6.46 -4.24 10.56
C ALA A 72 7.11 -4.98 11.73
N LYS A 73 6.75 -6.26 11.88
CA LYS A 73 7.33 -7.15 12.88
C LYS A 73 8.25 -8.17 12.21
N ASP A 74 9.33 -8.53 12.90
CA ASP A 74 10.25 -9.60 12.48
C ASP A 74 9.64 -10.98 12.73
N ALA A 75 10.38 -12.04 12.37
CA ALA A 75 9.95 -13.43 12.56
C ALA A 75 9.71 -13.80 14.05
N ALA A 76 10.26 -13.04 14.99
CA ALA A 76 10.04 -13.20 16.43
C ALA A 76 8.90 -12.32 16.96
N GLY A 77 8.21 -11.58 16.09
CA GLY A 77 7.10 -10.69 16.47
C GLY A 77 7.55 -9.33 17.05
N LYS A 78 8.85 -9.02 17.00
CA LYS A 78 9.42 -7.76 17.48
C LYS A 78 9.35 -6.69 16.40
N ASP A 79 9.10 -5.46 16.81
CA ASP A 79 9.04 -4.32 15.90
C ASP A 79 10.39 -4.12 15.19
N ILE A 80 10.34 -4.02 13.87
CA ILE A 80 11.49 -3.72 13.03
C ILE A 80 11.76 -2.23 13.10
N ILE A 81 12.94 -1.87 13.58
CA ILE A 81 13.40 -0.49 13.66
C ILE A 81 14.41 -0.25 12.54
N LEU A 82 14.07 0.64 11.61
CA LEU A 82 14.91 1.02 10.48
C LEU A 82 15.99 2.01 10.95
N LYS A 83 17.22 1.54 11.15
CA LYS A 83 18.36 2.34 11.65
C LYS A 83 19.41 2.56 10.57
N SER A 84 19.56 1.62 9.65
CA SER A 84 20.61 1.62 8.64
C SER A 84 20.12 2.27 7.33
N LEU A 85 19.67 3.52 7.44
CA LEU A 85 19.11 4.31 6.34
C LEU A 85 20.09 5.39 5.86
N SER A 86 20.10 5.65 4.56
CA SER A 86 20.85 6.73 3.92
C SER A 86 20.11 7.32 2.71
N GLY A 87 20.64 8.40 2.12
CA GLY A 87 20.06 9.08 0.96
C GLY A 87 19.16 10.26 1.34
N ASP A 88 18.09 10.46 0.58
CA ASP A 88 17.08 11.51 0.77
C ASP A 88 16.14 11.19 1.97
N ILE A 89 16.69 11.10 3.18
CA ILE A 89 15.97 10.83 4.43
C ILE A 89 16.50 11.69 5.60
N GLY A 90 15.65 11.99 6.58
CA GLY A 90 16.00 12.84 7.72
C GLY A 90 15.61 14.29 7.49
N GLU A 91 16.33 15.22 8.11
CA GLU A 91 16.07 16.67 8.01
C GLU A 91 16.67 17.25 6.71
N GLY A 92 16.18 18.42 6.29
CA GLY A 92 16.83 19.21 5.22
C GLY A 92 16.55 18.73 3.79
N ILE A 93 15.51 17.91 3.58
CA ILE A 93 15.24 17.33 2.27
C ILE A 93 14.43 18.32 1.41
N THR A 94 15.04 18.80 0.33
CA THR A 94 14.40 19.75 -0.62
C THR A 94 13.44 19.04 -1.58
N PRO A 95 12.26 19.58 -1.92
CA PRO A 95 11.35 18.96 -2.90
C PRO A 95 12.01 18.65 -4.25
N ARG A 96 11.87 17.41 -4.70
CA ARG A 96 12.36 16.91 -5.99
C ARG A 96 11.69 15.58 -6.34
N ARG A 97 11.53 15.31 -7.63
CA ARG A 97 11.19 13.98 -8.14
C ARG A 97 12.37 13.02 -8.05
N ASP A 98 12.09 11.73 -8.04
CA ASP A 98 13.10 10.66 -8.07
C ASP A 98 14.15 10.83 -6.96
N LYS A 99 13.66 11.04 -5.74
CA LYS A 99 14.48 10.93 -4.53
C LYS A 99 14.71 9.47 -4.19
N GLU A 100 15.81 9.21 -3.51
CA GLU A 100 16.25 7.85 -3.20
C GLU A 100 16.60 7.71 -1.71
N ILE A 101 15.96 6.74 -1.05
CA ILE A 101 16.34 6.27 0.27
C ILE A 101 16.93 4.88 0.10
N VAL A 102 18.07 4.62 0.73
CA VAL A 102 18.69 3.31 0.74
C VAL A 102 18.62 2.73 2.15
N TRP A 103 18.12 1.51 2.27
CA TRP A 103 18.07 0.75 3.51
C TRP A 103 18.95 -0.49 3.43
N ASP A 104 19.91 -0.61 4.35
CA ASP A 104 20.68 -1.85 4.54
C ASP A 104 19.94 -2.77 5.52
N ALA A 105 19.01 -3.57 4.99
CA ALA A 105 18.07 -4.31 5.81
C ALA A 105 18.76 -5.33 6.74
N LEU A 106 19.79 -6.04 6.25
CA LEU A 106 20.44 -7.10 7.04
C LEU A 106 21.32 -6.59 8.19
N LYS A 107 21.54 -5.26 8.29
CA LYS A 107 22.10 -4.64 9.50
C LYS A 107 21.06 -4.46 10.61
N ASP A 108 19.80 -4.26 10.24
CA ASP A 108 18.72 -3.97 11.19
C ASP A 108 17.90 -5.22 11.56
N VAL A 109 17.79 -6.18 10.63
CA VAL A 109 17.04 -7.42 10.80
C VAL A 109 17.90 -8.64 10.47
N GLU A 110 17.70 -9.75 11.19
CA GLU A 110 18.44 -10.99 10.91
C GLU A 110 17.94 -11.69 9.65
N SER A 111 16.63 -11.70 9.46
CA SER A 111 15.97 -12.28 8.29
C SER A 111 14.68 -11.53 8.03
N LEU A 112 14.38 -11.28 6.75
CA LEU A 112 13.14 -10.67 6.33
C LEU A 112 12.70 -11.32 5.01
N SER A 113 11.53 -11.96 5.04
CA SER A 113 11.00 -12.70 3.91
C SER A 113 9.49 -12.52 3.79
N GLY A 114 8.99 -12.29 2.58
CA GLY A 114 7.57 -12.09 2.31
C GLY A 114 7.31 -11.33 1.01
N ASP A 115 6.05 -11.15 0.69
CA ASP A 115 5.55 -10.61 -0.60
C ASP A 115 4.65 -9.37 -0.45
N ASN A 116 4.33 -8.96 0.78
CA ASN A 116 3.40 -7.87 1.08
C ASN A 116 4.07 -6.71 1.82
N PHE A 117 5.28 -6.34 1.40
CA PHE A 117 5.98 -5.21 1.99
C PHE A 117 5.47 -3.88 1.43
N VAL A 118 5.20 -2.94 2.33
CA VAL A 118 4.87 -1.56 1.98
C VAL A 118 5.84 -0.63 2.69
N PHE A 119 6.54 0.18 1.90
CA PHE A 119 7.35 1.28 2.38
C PHE A 119 6.52 2.56 2.31
N GLU A 120 6.32 3.20 3.45
CA GLU A 120 5.68 4.50 3.52
C GLU A 120 6.74 5.56 3.80
N VAL A 121 6.89 6.49 2.85
CA VAL A 121 7.68 7.70 3.06
C VAL A 121 6.77 8.77 3.67
N VAL A 122 7.20 9.31 4.81
CA VAL A 122 6.38 10.17 5.66
C VAL A 122 7.09 11.47 5.92
N THR A 123 6.32 12.54 5.97
CA THR A 123 6.72 13.87 6.41
C THR A 123 5.77 14.39 7.49
N PRO A 124 6.16 15.40 8.31
CA PRO A 124 5.33 15.89 9.41
C PRO A 124 3.90 16.27 9.03
N LYS A 125 3.65 16.88 7.86
CA LYS A 125 2.25 17.20 7.46
C LYS A 125 1.51 16.00 6.87
N THR A 126 2.21 15.00 6.33
CA THR A 126 1.59 13.73 5.92
C THR A 126 1.04 12.96 7.14
N GLU A 127 1.69 13.07 8.31
CA GLU A 127 1.17 12.47 9.55
C GLU A 127 -0.19 13.07 9.98
N VAL A 128 -0.38 14.38 9.80
CA VAL A 128 -1.61 15.09 10.20
C VAL A 128 -2.77 14.80 9.24
N ARG A 129 -2.48 14.52 7.96
CA ARG A 129 -3.49 14.18 6.94
C ARG A 129 -3.97 12.73 6.99
N ARG A 130 -3.27 11.83 7.68
CA ARG A 130 -3.88 10.56 8.07
C ARG A 130 -5.00 10.90 9.05
N PRO A 131 -6.29 10.64 8.73
CA PRO A 131 -7.26 10.59 9.81
C PRO A 131 -6.70 9.58 10.80
N LYS A 132 -6.44 10.04 12.04
CA LYS A 132 -6.21 9.16 13.20
C LYS A 132 -7.14 7.96 13.03
N PRO A 133 -6.69 6.71 13.23
CA PRO A 133 -7.61 5.59 13.22
C PRO A 133 -8.55 5.80 14.41
N GLU A 134 -9.60 6.60 14.21
CA GLU A 134 -10.89 6.32 14.81
C GLU A 134 -11.11 4.85 14.52
N VAL A 135 -11.50 4.11 15.54
CA VAL A 135 -11.74 2.67 15.50
C VAL A 135 -12.77 2.41 14.40
N ARG A 136 -12.31 2.33 13.15
CA ARG A 136 -13.08 1.95 11.98
C ARG A 136 -13.41 0.52 12.29
N ARG A 137 -14.68 0.25 12.54
CA ARG A 137 -15.17 -1.12 12.72
C ARG A 137 -14.62 -1.93 11.55
N GLU A 138 -13.56 -2.69 11.82
CA GLU A 138 -12.95 -3.58 10.86
C GLU A 138 -14.08 -4.53 10.46
N LYS A 139 -14.60 -4.37 9.24
CA LYS A 139 -15.39 -5.44 8.65
C LYS A 139 -14.39 -6.55 8.40
N ARG A 140 -14.32 -7.49 9.36
CA ARG A 140 -13.38 -8.63 9.36
C ARG A 140 -13.31 -9.23 7.96
N GLY A 141 -12.10 -9.27 7.37
CA GLY A 141 -11.86 -9.88 6.07
C GLY A 141 -12.07 -8.98 4.84
N MET A 142 -12.56 -7.75 5.00
CA MET A 142 -12.73 -6.80 3.89
C MET A 142 -11.62 -5.75 3.82
N VAL A 143 -11.32 -5.26 2.63
CA VAL A 143 -10.41 -4.14 2.37
C VAL A 143 -11.19 -2.87 2.05
N TYR A 144 -10.70 -1.73 2.55
CA TYR A 144 -11.26 -0.41 2.24
C TYR A 144 -10.68 0.08 0.91
N ILE A 145 -11.56 0.37 -0.04
CA ILE A 145 -11.22 1.00 -1.32
C ILE A 145 -11.67 2.46 -1.25
N PRO A 146 -10.75 3.43 -1.34
CA PRO A 146 -11.10 4.85 -1.32
C PRO A 146 -11.93 5.23 -2.56
N ALA A 147 -12.73 6.29 -2.43
CA ALA A 147 -13.45 6.86 -3.57
C ALA A 147 -12.45 7.33 -4.64
N GLY A 148 -12.77 7.11 -5.91
CA GLY A 148 -11.85 7.44 -6.99
C GLY A 148 -12.45 7.23 -8.37
N GLU A 149 -11.66 7.62 -9.37
CA GLU A 149 -11.94 7.36 -10.77
C GLU A 149 -10.94 6.36 -11.32
N PHE A 150 -11.37 5.53 -12.26
CA PHE A 150 -10.51 4.61 -12.98
C PHE A 150 -11.02 4.38 -14.40
N ILE A 151 -10.18 3.81 -15.25
CA ILE A 151 -10.59 3.36 -16.59
C ILE A 151 -11.08 1.92 -16.45
N MET A 152 -12.36 1.69 -16.79
CA MET A 152 -12.96 0.36 -16.85
C MET A 152 -13.01 -0.11 -18.30
N GLY A 153 -12.72 -1.39 -18.51
CA GLY A 153 -12.62 -2.01 -19.84
C GLY A 153 -11.21 -1.95 -20.42
N SER A 154 -11.03 -2.47 -21.63
CA SER A 154 -9.79 -2.42 -22.41
C SER A 154 -10.09 -2.33 -23.91
N ASN A 155 -9.34 -1.51 -24.64
CA ASN A 155 -9.45 -1.42 -26.10
C ASN A 155 -8.64 -2.48 -26.85
N ASP A 156 -7.76 -3.19 -26.15
CA ASP A 156 -6.76 -4.10 -26.74
C ASP A 156 -7.21 -5.58 -26.77
N TYR A 157 -8.30 -5.93 -26.10
CA TYR A 157 -8.78 -7.31 -25.95
C TYR A 157 -10.12 -7.56 -26.68
N ASP A 158 -10.95 -8.46 -26.14
CA ASP A 158 -12.21 -8.91 -26.74
C ASP A 158 -13.27 -7.79 -26.78
N ASN A 159 -14.29 -7.98 -27.64
CA ASN A 159 -15.28 -6.93 -27.90
C ASN A 159 -16.18 -6.63 -26.69
N ASP A 160 -16.37 -7.58 -25.78
CA ASP A 160 -17.12 -7.41 -24.54
C ASP A 160 -16.33 -6.74 -23.41
N GLU A 161 -15.01 -6.58 -23.58
CA GLU A 161 -14.16 -5.78 -22.69
C GLU A 161 -14.09 -4.30 -23.11
N LYS A 162 -14.63 -3.94 -24.28
CA LYS A 162 -14.59 -2.59 -24.87
C LYS A 162 -15.85 -1.77 -24.57
N PRO A 163 -15.77 -0.43 -24.63
CA PRO A 163 -14.56 0.39 -24.74
C PRO A 163 -13.99 0.73 -23.36
N GLU A 164 -12.74 1.16 -23.33
CA GLU A 164 -12.22 1.89 -22.16
C GLU A 164 -13.02 3.16 -21.91
N HIS A 165 -13.50 3.33 -20.68
CA HIS A 165 -14.20 4.54 -20.27
C HIS A 165 -13.93 4.86 -18.79
N LYS A 166 -13.99 6.16 -18.45
CA LYS A 166 -13.80 6.62 -17.07
C LYS A 166 -15.03 6.33 -16.22
N VAL A 167 -14.83 5.70 -15.07
CA VAL A 167 -15.86 5.42 -14.07
C VAL A 167 -15.45 6.04 -12.74
N HIS A 168 -16.38 6.72 -12.07
CA HIS A 168 -16.22 7.21 -10.69
C HIS A 168 -16.97 6.30 -9.72
N LEU A 169 -16.31 5.88 -8.63
CA LEU A 169 -16.93 5.15 -7.53
C LEU A 169 -16.72 5.89 -6.21
N SER A 170 -17.77 5.91 -5.38
CA SER A 170 -17.65 6.30 -3.97
C SER A 170 -16.83 5.27 -3.19
N ALA A 171 -16.33 5.64 -2.01
CA ALA A 171 -15.55 4.72 -1.18
C ALA A 171 -16.39 3.52 -0.75
N TYR A 172 -15.80 2.33 -0.76
CA TYR A 172 -16.50 1.08 -0.43
C TYR A 172 -15.56 0.08 0.25
N TYR A 173 -16.13 -1.03 0.70
CA TYR A 173 -15.39 -2.18 1.18
C TYR A 173 -15.65 -3.35 0.23
N ILE A 174 -14.60 -4.12 -0.07
CA ILE A 174 -14.71 -5.37 -0.84
C ILE A 174 -13.99 -6.49 -0.08
N ASP A 175 -14.48 -7.73 -0.19
CA ASP A 175 -13.82 -8.86 0.43
C ASP A 175 -12.40 -9.02 -0.12
N LYS A 176 -11.43 -9.30 0.75
CA LYS A 176 -10.05 -9.56 0.30
C LYS A 176 -9.94 -10.87 -0.49
N TYR A 177 -10.77 -11.84 -0.12
CA TYR A 177 -10.76 -13.19 -0.67
C TYR A 177 -12.17 -13.51 -1.15
N GLU A 178 -12.28 -14.36 -2.16
CA GLU A 178 -13.56 -14.91 -2.59
C GLU A 178 -14.25 -15.66 -1.44
N VAL A 179 -15.57 -15.72 -1.50
CA VAL A 179 -16.37 -16.47 -0.52
C VAL A 179 -16.04 -17.96 -0.65
N THR A 180 -15.54 -18.55 0.43
CA THR A 180 -15.20 -19.98 0.47
C THR A 180 -16.45 -20.86 0.52
N ASN A 181 -16.31 -22.12 0.10
CA ASN A 181 -17.38 -23.12 0.21
C ASN A 181 -17.91 -23.27 1.65
N SER A 182 -17.04 -23.15 2.66
CA SER A 182 -17.47 -23.20 4.08
C SER A 182 -18.35 -22.01 4.44
N GLN A 183 -17.95 -20.80 4.07
CA GLN A 183 -18.72 -19.57 4.34
C GLN A 183 -20.05 -19.57 3.59
N TYR A 184 -20.07 -20.03 2.33
CA TYR A 184 -21.32 -20.14 1.58
C TYR A 184 -22.26 -21.19 2.21
N LYS A 185 -21.72 -22.32 2.69
CA LYS A 185 -22.49 -23.34 3.42
C LYS A 185 -23.10 -22.79 4.71
N GLU A 186 -22.41 -21.91 5.43
CA GLU A 186 -22.97 -21.21 6.59
C GLU A 186 -24.14 -20.29 6.18
N CYS A 187 -24.01 -19.54 5.08
CA CYS A 187 -25.10 -18.72 4.55
C CYS A 187 -26.35 -19.54 4.16
N VAL A 188 -26.14 -20.71 3.53
CA VAL A 188 -27.23 -21.64 3.20
C VAL A 188 -27.86 -22.23 4.46
N SER A 189 -27.05 -22.62 5.44
CA SER A 189 -27.52 -23.17 6.72
C SER A 189 -28.32 -22.14 7.53
N ALA A 190 -27.96 -20.85 7.41
CA ALA A 190 -28.70 -19.72 7.98
C ALA A 190 -29.95 -19.32 7.16
N GLY A 191 -30.24 -20.02 6.06
CA GLY A 191 -31.40 -19.76 5.20
C GLY A 191 -31.32 -18.43 4.42
N LYS A 192 -30.13 -17.84 4.28
CA LYS A 192 -29.92 -16.56 3.57
C LYS A 192 -29.49 -16.75 2.12
N CYS A 193 -28.85 -17.88 1.79
CA CYS A 193 -28.41 -18.22 0.44
C CYS A 193 -29.15 -19.46 -0.10
N LYS A 194 -29.32 -19.54 -1.42
CA LYS A 194 -29.87 -20.73 -2.08
C LYS A 194 -28.82 -21.85 -2.10
N LYS A 195 -29.25 -23.08 -1.84
CA LYS A 195 -28.39 -24.25 -2.00
C LYS A 195 -27.96 -24.35 -3.48
N PRO A 196 -26.68 -24.60 -3.79
CA PRO A 196 -26.23 -24.80 -5.16
C PRO A 196 -26.96 -26.00 -5.77
N TYR A 197 -27.30 -25.88 -7.06
CA TYR A 197 -28.02 -26.94 -7.79
C TYR A 197 -27.10 -28.10 -8.18
N ASP A 198 -25.81 -27.80 -8.44
CA ASP A 198 -24.80 -28.79 -8.77
C ASP A 198 -23.82 -28.96 -7.61
N THR A 199 -23.67 -30.20 -7.15
CA THR A 199 -22.75 -30.57 -6.07
C THR A 199 -21.68 -31.54 -6.55
N LYS A 200 -21.51 -31.71 -7.86
CA LYS A 200 -20.46 -32.53 -8.45
C LYS A 200 -19.41 -31.62 -9.09
N TYR A 201 -18.19 -31.71 -8.59
CA TYR A 201 -16.98 -31.24 -9.25
C TYR A 201 -16.10 -32.45 -9.51
#